data_AF-A0A495S7F9-F1
#
_entry.id   AF-A0A495S7F9-F1
#
_cell.length_a   1.000
_cell.length_b   1.000
_cell.length_c   1.000
_cell.angle_alpha   90.00
_cell.angle_beta   90.00
_cell.angle_gamma   90.00
#
_symmetry.space_group_name_H-M   'P 1'
#
loop_
_entity.id
_entity.type
_entity.pdbx_description
1 polymer ?
#
loop_
_entity_poly.entity_id
_entity_poly.type
_entity_poly.pdbx_seq_one_letter_code
_entity_poly.pdbx_strand_id
1 'polypeptide(L)'
;MKKLFIVALLVVGMTSFAQERKARPERAKMEQMTPEQRNQLHLKKMTLELDLNASQQKEMSKIIAEQNTKREARMAERKANKDSAKKQLTSDELFAKKSQMLEEQIVMKEKMKKILSADQYNKWDDMKGKRHNGMKKRMAYHQNRKPAQIGDKK
;
A
#
# COMPACT_ATOMS: atom_id res chain seq x y z
N MET A 1 27.28 44.34 40.73
CA MET A 1 26.39 44.30 39.54
C MET A 1 27.15 43.90 38.27
N LYS A 2 27.80 42.72 38.22
CA LYS A 2 28.48 42.22 37.00
C LYS A 2 28.41 40.68 36.82
N LYS A 3 27.63 39.97 37.64
CA LYS A 3 27.56 38.48 37.62
C LYS A 3 26.19 37.92 37.18
N LEU A 4 25.25 38.79 36.81
CA LEU A 4 23.89 38.37 36.41
C LEU A 4 23.77 38.12 34.90
N PHE A 5 24.72 38.59 34.08
CA PHE A 5 24.67 38.41 32.63
C PHE A 5 25.03 36.98 32.17
N ILE A 6 25.80 36.24 32.96
CA ILE A 6 26.23 34.86 32.61
C ILE A 6 25.10 33.85 32.83
N VAL A 7 24.25 34.07 33.84
CA VAL A 7 23.11 33.20 34.13
C VAL A 7 22.01 33.38 33.07
N ALA A 8 21.85 34.59 32.52
CA ALA A 8 20.89 34.86 31.46
C ALA A 8 21.25 34.16 30.13
N LEU A 9 22.54 33.97 29.84
CA LEU A 9 23.01 33.28 28.62
C LEU A 9 22.83 31.76 28.67
N LEU A 10 22.77 31.15 29.86
CA LEU A 10 22.57 29.70 30.01
C LEU A 10 21.12 29.25 29.79
N VAL A 11 20.15 30.12 30.04
CA VAL A 11 18.71 29.80 29.87
C VAL A 11 18.29 29.82 28.40
N VAL A 12 18.99 30.58 27.55
CA VAL A 12 18.71 30.68 26.10
C VAL A 12 19.21 29.44 25.34
N GLY A 13 20.16 28.67 25.90
CA GLY A 13 20.72 27.47 25.26
C GLY A 13 19.84 26.22 25.31
N MET A 14 18.88 26.14 26.24
CA MET A 14 18.09 24.91 26.46
C MET A 14 16.84 24.78 25.59
N THR A 15 16.45 25.82 24.84
CA THR A 15 15.21 25.80 24.04
C THR A 15 15.42 25.38 22.58
N SER A 16 16.67 25.15 22.14
CA SER A 16 16.99 24.97 20.70
C SER A 16 16.96 23.52 20.17
N PHE A 17 16.55 22.53 20.98
CA PHE A 17 16.46 21.13 20.52
C PHE A 17 15.06 20.50 20.63
N ALA A 18 14.01 21.29 20.81
CA ALA A 18 12.67 20.82 20.47
C ALA A 18 12.48 21.01 18.96
N GLN A 19 13.05 20.11 18.16
CA GLN A 19 12.74 20.02 16.73
C GLN A 19 11.28 19.55 16.63
N GLU A 20 10.38 20.53 16.75
CA GLU A 20 8.95 20.40 16.50
C GLU A 20 8.84 19.70 15.16
N ARG A 21 8.37 18.45 15.20
CA ARG A 21 8.13 17.68 13.99
C ARG A 21 7.07 18.47 13.23
N LYS A 22 7.51 19.32 12.29
CA LYS A 22 6.64 20.03 11.36
C LYS A 22 5.56 19.04 10.97
N ALA A 23 4.32 19.35 11.37
CA ALA A 23 3.17 18.57 10.97
C ALA A 23 3.37 18.30 9.49
N ARG A 24 3.42 17.01 9.11
CA ARG A 24 3.47 16.63 7.69
C ARG A 24 2.45 17.52 7.01
N PRO A 25 2.82 18.22 5.90
CA PRO A 25 1.88 19.07 5.21
C PRO A 25 0.60 18.25 5.08
N GLU A 26 -0.51 18.81 5.60
CA GLU A 26 -1.84 18.24 5.37
C GLU A 26 -1.81 17.82 3.91
N ARG A 27 -2.02 16.53 3.64
CA ARG A 27 -2.06 16.05 2.26
C ARG A 27 -3.17 16.85 1.61
N ALA A 28 -2.80 17.95 0.96
CA ALA A 28 -3.70 18.91 0.38
C ALA A 28 -4.71 18.10 -0.39
N LYS A 29 -6.00 18.37 -0.14
CA LYS A 29 -7.18 17.67 -0.65
C LYS A 29 -6.98 17.27 -2.11
N MET A 30 -6.33 16.14 -2.35
CA MET A 30 -6.17 15.62 -3.70
C MET A 30 -7.57 15.26 -4.14
N GLU A 31 -7.99 15.77 -5.30
CA GLU A 31 -9.26 15.39 -5.89
C GLU A 31 -9.37 13.87 -5.90
N GLN A 32 -10.33 13.36 -5.13
CA GLN A 32 -10.50 11.92 -5.02
C GLN A 32 -11.13 11.45 -6.32
N MET A 33 -10.34 10.79 -7.17
CA MET A 33 -10.89 10.08 -8.32
C MET A 33 -12.03 9.17 -7.89
N THR A 34 -13.11 9.13 -8.68
CA THR A 34 -14.24 8.22 -8.45
C THR A 34 -13.76 6.77 -8.58
N PRO A 35 -14.48 5.80 -7.98
CA PRO A 35 -14.21 4.38 -8.16
C PRO A 35 -14.10 3.96 -9.63
N GLU A 36 -14.99 4.48 -10.47
CA GLU A 36 -15.04 4.20 -11.90
C GLU A 36 -13.81 4.75 -12.64
N GLN A 37 -13.42 5.99 -12.36
CA GLN A 37 -12.20 6.60 -12.92
C GLN A 37 -10.95 5.80 -12.54
N ARG A 38 -10.88 5.32 -11.29
CA ARG A 38 -9.77 4.47 -10.82
C ARG A 38 -9.74 3.14 -11.55
N ASN A 39 -10.89 2.51 -11.76
CA ASN A 39 -11.00 1.23 -12.47
C ASN A 39 -10.57 1.40 -13.93
N GLN A 40 -11.04 2.46 -14.60
CA GLN A 40 -10.68 2.77 -15.98
C GLN A 40 -9.17 3.04 -16.11
N LEU A 41 -8.59 3.82 -15.20
CA LEU A 41 -7.15 4.11 -15.20
C LEU A 41 -6.33 2.84 -14.94
N HIS A 42 -6.80 1.97 -14.02
CA HIS A 42 -6.15 0.70 -13.75
C HIS A 42 -6.19 -0.23 -14.97
N LEU A 43 -7.34 -0.30 -15.66
CA LEU A 43 -7.48 -1.07 -16.90
C LEU A 43 -6.50 -0.54 -17.96
N LYS A 44 -6.48 0.77 -18.21
CA LYS A 44 -5.57 1.39 -19.18
C LYS A 44 -4.10 1.11 -18.86
N LYS A 45 -3.72 1.16 -17.58
CA LYS A 45 -2.35 0.81 -17.17
C LYS A 45 -2.03 -0.66 -17.43
N MET A 46 -2.93 -1.58 -17.11
CA MET A 46 -2.70 -3.00 -17.41
C MET A 46 -2.68 -3.27 -18.91
N THR A 47 -3.52 -2.59 -19.69
CA THR A 47 -3.47 -2.65 -21.16
C THR A 47 -2.13 -2.18 -21.69
N LEU A 48 -1.60 -1.07 -21.18
CA LEU A 48 -0.29 -0.55 -21.59
C LEU A 48 0.87 -1.45 -21.13
N GLU A 49 0.79 -2.00 -19.92
CA GLU A 49 1.85 -2.83 -19.37
C GLU A 49 1.86 -4.24 -19.97
N LEU A 50 0.71 -4.80 -20.37
CA LEU A 50 0.57 -6.18 -20.83
C LEU A 50 0.16 -6.30 -22.30
N ASP A 51 -0.04 -5.19 -23.01
CA ASP A 51 -0.52 -5.15 -24.39
C ASP A 51 -1.82 -5.95 -24.57
N LEU A 52 -2.82 -5.68 -23.71
CA LEU A 52 -4.08 -6.44 -23.69
C LEU A 52 -4.92 -6.17 -24.95
N ASN A 53 -5.43 -7.23 -25.58
CA ASN A 53 -6.38 -7.11 -26.69
C ASN A 53 -7.81 -6.75 -26.21
N ALA A 54 -8.72 -6.42 -27.13
CA ALA A 54 -10.08 -5.98 -26.79
C ALA A 54 -10.88 -7.00 -25.96
N SER A 55 -10.74 -8.29 -26.25
CA SER A 55 -11.40 -9.37 -25.50
C SER A 55 -10.85 -9.45 -24.07
N GLN A 56 -9.52 -9.40 -23.93
CA GLN A 56 -8.84 -9.40 -22.64
C GLN A 56 -9.19 -8.17 -21.81
N GLN A 57 -9.28 -6.98 -22.43
CA GLN A 57 -9.67 -5.76 -21.75
C GLN A 57 -11.09 -5.84 -21.18
N LYS A 58 -12.04 -6.46 -21.91
CA LYS A 58 -13.41 -6.65 -21.45
C LYS A 58 -13.48 -7.54 -20.22
N GLU A 59 -12.78 -8.69 -20.24
CA GLU A 59 -12.74 -9.59 -19.08
C GLU A 59 -11.97 -8.98 -17.91
N MET A 60 -10.88 -8.26 -18.19
CA MET A 60 -10.11 -7.55 -17.18
C MET A 60 -10.93 -6.46 -16.48
N SER A 61 -11.75 -5.72 -17.23
CA SER A 61 -12.64 -4.70 -16.67
C SER A 61 -13.57 -5.27 -15.59
N LYS A 62 -14.16 -6.45 -15.84
CA LYS A 62 -15.00 -7.15 -14.85
C LYS A 62 -14.21 -7.52 -13.60
N ILE A 63 -13.02 -8.08 -13.78
CA ILE A 63 -12.14 -8.46 -12.65
C ILE A 63 -11.77 -7.23 -11.82
N ILE A 64 -11.42 -6.11 -12.44
CA ILE A 64 -11.09 -4.87 -11.72
C ILE A 64 -12.31 -4.38 -10.93
N ALA A 65 -13.50 -4.40 -11.52
CA ALA A 65 -14.72 -3.99 -10.85
C ALA A 65 -15.00 -4.85 -9.61
N GLU A 66 -14.93 -6.18 -9.73
CA GLU A 66 -15.07 -7.11 -8.60
C GLU A 66 -14.01 -6.87 -7.50
N GLN A 67 -12.76 -6.61 -7.89
CA GLN A 67 -11.71 -6.31 -6.92
C GLN A 67 -11.94 -4.98 -6.21
N ASN A 68 -12.46 -3.98 -6.93
CA ASN A 68 -12.73 -2.67 -6.37
C ASN A 68 -13.87 -2.73 -5.35
N THR A 69 -14.97 -3.42 -5.66
CA THR A 69 -16.08 -3.59 -4.70
C THR A 69 -15.63 -4.32 -3.44
N LYS A 70 -14.86 -5.41 -3.57
CA LYS A 70 -14.25 -6.10 -2.42
C LYS A 70 -13.31 -5.20 -1.62
N ARG A 71 -12.55 -4.33 -2.29
CA ARG A 71 -11.65 -3.39 -1.62
C ARG A 71 -12.44 -2.33 -0.86
N GLU A 72 -13.51 -1.80 -1.45
CA GLU A 72 -14.37 -0.82 -0.82
C GLU A 72 -15.09 -1.39 0.41
N ALA A 73 -15.63 -2.61 0.31
CA ALA A 73 -16.23 -3.31 1.44
C ALA A 73 -15.22 -3.47 2.59
N ARG A 74 -14.01 -3.95 2.30
CA ARG A 74 -12.93 -4.08 3.30
C ARG A 74 -12.50 -2.72 3.89
N MET A 75 -12.51 -1.67 3.08
CA MET A 75 -12.17 -0.32 3.55
C MET A 75 -13.28 0.27 4.43
N ALA A 76 -14.55 0.03 4.10
CA ALA A 76 -15.70 0.43 4.90
C ALA A 76 -15.70 -0.32 6.25
N GLU A 77 -15.51 -1.64 6.23
CA GLU A 77 -15.39 -2.46 7.45
C GLU A 77 -14.25 -1.96 8.35
N ARG A 78 -13.08 -1.67 7.78
CA ARG A 78 -11.94 -1.09 8.54
C ARG A 78 -12.22 0.30 9.10
N LYS A 79 -12.98 1.13 8.38
CA LYS A 79 -13.37 2.47 8.86
C LYS A 79 -14.37 2.37 10.00
N ALA A 80 -15.36 1.48 9.90
CA ALA A 80 -16.33 1.21 10.96
C ALA A 80 -15.66 0.62 12.21
N ASN A 81 -14.68 -0.25 12.01
CA ASN A 81 -13.92 -0.90 13.08
C ASN A 81 -12.65 -0.12 13.48
N LYS A 82 -12.55 1.17 13.14
CA LYS A 82 -11.34 1.97 13.38
C LYS A 82 -11.05 2.12 14.88
N ASP A 83 -12.10 2.18 15.71
CA ASP A 83 -11.99 2.31 17.16
C ASP A 83 -11.79 0.95 17.86
N SER A 84 -12.27 -0.13 17.25
CA SER A 84 -12.02 -1.51 17.69
C SER A 84 -10.70 -2.10 17.17
N ALA A 85 -9.98 -1.39 16.31
CA ALA A 85 -8.69 -1.78 15.71
C ALA A 85 -7.55 -2.00 16.73
N LYS A 86 -7.78 -1.72 18.01
CA LYS A 86 -6.89 -2.09 19.12
C LYS A 86 -7.07 -3.54 19.61
N LYS A 87 -8.13 -4.25 19.20
CA LYS A 87 -8.28 -5.68 19.52
C LYS A 87 -7.23 -6.47 18.75
N GLN A 88 -6.35 -7.13 19.49
CA GLN A 88 -5.50 -8.16 18.93
C GLN A 88 -6.41 -9.32 18.50
N LEU A 89 -6.37 -9.66 17.22
CA LEU A 89 -7.09 -10.83 16.70
C LEU A 89 -6.52 -12.09 17.35
N THR A 90 -7.39 -13.07 17.63
CA THR A 90 -6.94 -14.38 18.13
C THR A 90 -6.14 -15.12 17.04
N SER A 91 -5.40 -16.17 17.42
CA SER A 91 -4.65 -16.99 16.46
C SER A 91 -5.57 -17.56 15.36
N ASP A 92 -6.75 -18.05 15.75
CA ASP A 92 -7.70 -18.66 14.83
C ASP A 92 -8.34 -17.62 13.88
N GLU A 93 -8.67 -16.43 14.40
CA GLU A 93 -9.15 -15.32 13.56
C GLU A 93 -8.08 -14.83 12.58
N LEU A 94 -6.81 -14.77 13.03
CA LEU A 94 -5.68 -14.44 12.17
C LEU A 94 -5.46 -15.49 11.09
N PHE A 95 -5.58 -16.77 11.43
CA PHE A 95 -5.48 -17.88 10.48
C PHE A 95 -6.60 -17.79 9.44
N ALA A 96 -7.86 -17.65 9.86
CA ALA A 96 -9.01 -17.54 8.98
C ALA A 96 -8.88 -16.36 8.00
N LYS A 97 -8.49 -15.16 8.49
CA LYS A 97 -8.26 -14.00 7.62
C LYS A 97 -7.12 -14.21 6.64
N LYS A 98 -6.04 -14.89 7.04
CA LYS A 98 -4.94 -15.22 6.14
C LYS A 98 -5.34 -16.26 5.09
N SER A 99 -6.08 -17.31 5.47
CA SER A 99 -6.59 -18.32 4.55
C SER A 99 -7.46 -17.68 3.49
N GLN A 100 -8.45 -16.88 3.91
CA GLN A 100 -9.34 -16.16 3.00
C GLN A 100 -8.56 -15.26 2.03
N MET A 101 -7.54 -14.54 2.52
CA MET A 101 -6.70 -13.71 1.64
C MET A 101 -5.91 -14.54 0.63
N LEU A 102 -5.41 -15.71 1.02
CA LEU A 102 -4.67 -16.60 0.13
C LEU A 102 -5.59 -17.24 -0.91
N GLU A 103 -6.78 -17.69 -0.52
CA GLU A 103 -7.82 -18.19 -1.43
C GLU A 103 -8.22 -17.13 -2.47
N GLU A 104 -8.44 -15.87 -2.03
CA GLU A 104 -8.68 -14.76 -2.95
C GLU A 104 -7.53 -14.56 -3.96
N GLN A 105 -6.28 -14.74 -3.52
CA GLN A 105 -5.12 -14.64 -4.40
C GLN A 105 -5.04 -15.81 -5.38
N ILE A 106 -5.41 -17.02 -4.96
CA ILE A 106 -5.46 -18.21 -5.81
C ILE A 106 -6.52 -18.01 -6.91
N VAL A 107 -7.75 -17.67 -6.52
CA VAL A 107 -8.85 -17.40 -7.47
C VAL A 107 -8.46 -16.30 -8.45
N MET A 108 -7.82 -15.23 -7.97
CA MET A 108 -7.32 -14.16 -8.85
C MET A 108 -6.25 -14.68 -9.81
N LYS A 109 -5.27 -15.45 -9.33
CA LYS A 109 -4.22 -16.02 -10.19
C LYS A 109 -4.82 -16.91 -11.28
N GLU A 110 -5.82 -17.73 -10.95
CA GLU A 110 -6.51 -18.57 -11.91
C GLU A 110 -7.29 -17.76 -12.96
N LYS A 111 -8.05 -16.75 -12.53
CA LYS A 111 -8.74 -15.83 -13.46
C LYS A 111 -7.76 -15.16 -14.42
N MET A 112 -6.61 -14.70 -13.91
CA MET A 112 -5.58 -14.06 -14.74
C MET A 112 -4.93 -15.04 -15.72
N LYS A 113 -4.65 -16.28 -15.30
CA LYS A 113 -4.12 -17.33 -16.21
C LYS A 113 -5.07 -17.66 -17.36
N LYS A 114 -6.40 -17.54 -17.15
CA LYS A 114 -7.40 -17.80 -18.19
C LYS A 114 -7.50 -16.68 -19.23
N ILE A 115 -7.16 -15.45 -18.86
CA ILE A 115 -7.33 -14.26 -19.72
C ILE A 115 -6.02 -13.87 -20.40
N LEU A 116 -4.91 -13.96 -19.68
CA LEU A 116 -3.59 -13.56 -20.18
C LEU A 116 -2.92 -14.71 -20.93
N SER A 117 -2.13 -14.38 -21.93
CA SER A 117 -1.16 -15.33 -22.50
C SER A 117 -0.07 -15.69 -21.48
N ALA A 118 0.73 -16.71 -21.76
CA ALA A 118 1.81 -17.13 -20.87
C ALA A 118 2.81 -15.99 -20.59
N ASP A 119 3.21 -15.26 -21.62
CA ASP A 119 4.16 -14.14 -21.51
C ASP A 119 3.56 -12.96 -20.74
N GLN A 120 2.30 -12.63 -21.03
CA GLN A 120 1.56 -11.59 -20.30
C GLN A 120 1.40 -11.96 -18.82
N TYR A 121 1.12 -13.22 -18.51
CA TYR A 121 1.00 -13.70 -17.15
C TYR A 121 2.32 -13.60 -16.39
N ASN A 122 3.43 -14.00 -17.01
CA ASN A 122 4.76 -13.89 -16.41
C ASN A 122 5.13 -12.43 -16.13
N LYS A 123 4.87 -11.53 -17.09
CA LYS A 123 5.07 -10.08 -16.90
C LYS A 123 4.19 -9.55 -15.75
N TRP A 124 2.93 -9.98 -15.67
CA TRP A 124 2.03 -9.61 -14.60
C TRP A 124 2.51 -10.09 -13.22
N ASP A 125 2.97 -11.34 -13.09
CA ASP A 125 3.46 -11.90 -11.82
C ASP A 125 4.76 -11.20 -11.37
N ASP A 126 5.70 -10.93 -12.29
CA ASP A 126 6.91 -10.17 -12.03
C ASP A 126 6.59 -8.73 -11.56
N MET A 127 5.66 -8.04 -12.23
CA MET A 127 5.20 -6.72 -11.80
C MET A 127 4.63 -6.74 -10.38
N LYS A 128 3.88 -7.80 -10.00
CA LYS A 128 3.41 -7.96 -8.63
C LYS A 128 4.56 -8.20 -7.65
N GLY A 129 5.54 -9.02 -8.02
CA GLY A 129 6.75 -9.25 -7.22
C GLY A 129 7.53 -7.96 -6.95
N LYS A 130 7.78 -7.16 -7.99
CA LYS A 130 8.45 -5.85 -7.90
C LYS A 130 7.70 -4.87 -7.00
N ARG A 131 6.37 -4.78 -7.14
CA ARG A 131 5.52 -3.93 -6.27
C ARG A 131 5.59 -4.37 -4.81
N HIS A 132 5.56 -5.68 -4.54
CA HIS A 132 5.68 -6.22 -3.18
C HIS A 132 7.06 -5.92 -2.55
N ASN A 133 8.13 -6.11 -3.31
CA ASN A 133 9.49 -5.81 -2.86
C ASN A 133 9.68 -4.32 -2.59
N GLY A 134 9.16 -3.45 -3.45
CA GLY A 134 9.16 -2.00 -3.24
C GLY A 134 8.43 -1.60 -1.96
N MET A 135 7.27 -2.22 -1.67
CA MET A 135 6.52 -1.97 -0.44
C MET A 135 7.28 -2.44 0.81
N LYS A 136 7.91 -3.63 0.76
CA LYS A 136 8.77 -4.13 1.84
C LYS A 136 9.95 -3.20 2.13
N LYS A 137 10.64 -2.72 1.09
CA LYS A 137 11.76 -1.78 1.24
C LYS A 137 11.32 -0.48 1.93
N ARG A 138 10.16 0.07 1.52
CA ARG A 138 9.58 1.26 2.17
C ARG A 138 9.23 1.00 3.64
N MET A 139 8.63 -0.14 3.95
CA MET A 139 8.30 -0.53 5.34
C MET A 139 9.56 -0.67 6.21
N ALA A 140 10.63 -1.28 5.69
CA ALA A 140 11.90 -1.42 6.40
C ALA A 140 12.52 -0.05 6.73
N TYR A 141 12.53 0.86 5.74
CA TYR A 141 13.02 2.24 5.92
C TYR A 141 12.23 3.00 7.01
N HIS A 142 10.91 2.86 7.03
CA HIS A 142 10.07 3.49 8.05
C HIS A 142 10.24 2.92 9.47
N GLN A 143 10.79 1.71 9.59
CA GLN A 143 11.04 1.05 10.88
C GLN A 143 12.48 1.22 11.38
N ASN A 144 13.29 2.09 10.74
CA ASN A 144 14.74 2.24 10.98
C ASN A 144 15.51 0.90 10.90
N ARG A 145 14.95 -0.11 10.22
CA ARG A 145 15.63 -1.36 9.95
C ARG A 145 16.45 -1.16 8.68
N LYS A 146 17.77 -1.33 8.75
CA LYS A 146 18.63 -1.31 7.55
C LYS A 146 17.98 -2.23 6.51
N PRO A 147 17.77 -1.78 5.26
CA PRO A 147 17.26 -2.65 4.22
C PRO A 147 18.31 -3.75 4.05
N ALA A 148 18.05 -4.93 4.61
CA ALA A 148 18.83 -6.10 4.25
C ALA A 148 18.86 -6.14 2.73
N GLN A 149 20.05 -6.31 2.17
CA GLN A 149 20.23 -6.50 0.73
C GLN A 149 19.47 -7.78 0.35
N ILE A 150 18.17 -7.65 0.08
CA ILE A 150 17.37 -8.65 -0.59
C ILE A 150 17.58 -8.36 -2.08
N GLY A 151 18.84 -8.53 -2.49
CA GLY A 151 19.25 -8.72 -3.86
C GLY A 151 19.10 -10.21 -4.17
N ASP A 152 18.65 -10.46 -5.39
CA ASP A 152 19.01 -11.64 -6.15
C ASP A 152 18.60 -12.99 -5.54
N LYS A 153 17.31 -13.29 -5.64
CA LYS A 153 16.97 -14.66 -6.06
C LYS A 153 17.06 -14.68 -7.58
N LYS A 154 18.20 -15.20 -8.06
CA LYS A 154 18.36 -15.74 -9.42
C LYS A 154 17.25 -16.73 -9.72
#